data_AF-A0A8T4J857-F1
#
_entry.id   AF-A0A8T4J857-F1
#
_cell.length_a   1.000
_cell.length_b   1.000
_cell.length_c   1.000
_cell.angle_alpha   90.00
_cell.angle_beta   90.00
_cell.angle_gamma   90.00
#
_symmetry.space_group_name_H-M   'P 1'
#
loop_
_entity.id
_entity.type
_entity.pdbx_description
1 polymer ?
#
loop_
_entity_poly.entity_id
_entity_poly.type
_entity_poly.pdbx_seq_one_letter_code
_entity_poly.pdbx_strand_id
1 'polypeptide(L)'
;RQDGALGNYVLSLKLVSLGLKHLAVNDLVGLSRPVLEHLANDTAELVRLAVIDHDDMVWVAAYQGTRSGLRYDPDSGSTVTLSCSATGFAWMAHVPEEIALQKILRQGITSREDSGPRAPQTIDEIRAELTKTRDNGFAIAIDTYSLG
;
A
#
# COMPACT_ATOMS: atom_id res chain seq x y z
N ARG A 1 -7.21 -26.54 -3.84
CA ARG A 1 -7.67 -27.85 -3.32
C ARG A 1 -9.06 -27.62 -2.76
N GLN A 2 -10.00 -28.54 -2.95
CA GLN A 2 -11.32 -28.41 -2.34
C GLN A 2 -11.29 -29.10 -0.97
N ASP A 3 -11.79 -28.42 0.06
CA ASP A 3 -11.91 -29.00 1.40
C ASP A 3 -13.24 -29.78 1.52
N GLY A 4 -13.12 -31.00 2.02
CA GLY A 4 -14.17 -32.03 1.95
C GLY A 4 -15.13 -31.96 3.12
N ALA A 5 -16.24 -31.25 2.93
CA ALA A 5 -17.56 -31.38 3.57
C ALA A 5 -18.44 -30.16 3.19
N LEU A 6 -17.80 -29.01 2.95
CA LEU A 6 -18.45 -27.71 2.72
C LEU A 6 -18.19 -27.12 1.33
N GLY A 7 -17.40 -27.80 0.47
CA GLY A 7 -17.16 -27.37 -0.91
C GLY A 7 -16.20 -26.18 -1.07
N ASN A 8 -15.65 -25.66 0.02
CA ASN A 8 -14.77 -24.50 0.01
C ASN A 8 -13.45 -24.78 -0.72
N TYR A 9 -13.01 -23.81 -1.53
CA TYR A 9 -11.71 -23.85 -2.20
C TYR A 9 -10.63 -23.27 -1.28
N VAL A 10 -9.59 -24.06 -1.01
CA VAL A 10 -8.42 -23.63 -0.25
C VAL A 10 -7.18 -23.58 -1.15
N LEU A 11 -6.27 -22.67 -0.83
CA LEU A 11 -4.96 -22.59 -1.47
C LEU A 11 -4.26 -23.95 -1.39
N SER A 12 -3.80 -24.45 -2.54
CA SER A 12 -3.00 -25.67 -2.57
C SER A 12 -1.55 -25.36 -2.17
N LEU A 13 -0.85 -26.34 -1.62
CA LEU A 13 0.58 -26.23 -1.32
C LEU A 13 1.41 -25.86 -2.57
N LYS A 14 0.93 -26.18 -3.77
CA LYS A 14 1.56 -25.78 -5.05
C LYS A 14 1.65 -24.26 -5.22
N LEU A 15 0.65 -23.50 -4.75
CA LEU A 15 0.69 -22.03 -4.81
C LEU A 15 1.70 -21.48 -3.80
N VAL A 16 1.75 -22.06 -2.59
CA VAL A 16 2.76 -21.70 -1.57
C VAL A 16 4.18 -21.98 -2.11
N SER A 17 4.41 -23.15 -2.69
CA SER A 17 5.71 -23.50 -3.30
C SER A 17 6.10 -22.55 -4.43
N LEU A 18 5.14 -22.04 -5.21
CA LEU A 18 5.42 -21.08 -6.27
C LEU A 18 5.80 -19.70 -5.70
N GLY A 19 5.06 -19.23 -4.68
CA GLY A 19 5.39 -18.00 -3.97
C GLY A 19 6.77 -18.04 -3.32
N LEU A 20 7.11 -19.13 -2.63
CA LEU A 20 8.44 -19.32 -2.03
C LEU A 20 9.55 -19.32 -3.09
N LYS A 21 9.33 -19.94 -4.25
CA LYS A 21 10.29 -19.88 -5.37
C LYS A 21 10.46 -18.48 -5.93
N HIS A 22 9.38 -17.71 -6.04
CA HIS A 22 9.43 -16.33 -6.51
C HIS A 22 10.24 -15.46 -5.53
N LEU A 23 9.94 -15.56 -4.23
CA LEU A 23 10.67 -14.85 -3.18
C LEU A 23 12.16 -15.22 -3.15
N ALA A 24 12.50 -16.50 -3.35
CA ALA A 24 13.89 -16.95 -3.37
C ALA A 24 14.72 -16.35 -4.54
N VAL A 25 14.07 -15.95 -5.63
CA VAL A 25 14.73 -15.37 -6.82
C VAL A 25 14.67 -13.84 -6.81
N ASN A 26 13.58 -13.25 -6.31
CA ASN A 26 13.33 -11.82 -6.30
C ASN A 26 12.97 -11.34 -4.88
N ASP A 27 13.93 -11.41 -3.97
CA ASP A 27 13.70 -11.05 -2.57
C ASP A 27 13.73 -9.52 -2.33
N LEU A 28 12.86 -8.78 -3.01
CA LEU A 28 12.74 -7.33 -2.80
C LEU A 28 12.43 -6.99 -1.34
N VAL A 29 11.64 -7.83 -0.67
CA VAL A 29 11.29 -7.65 0.75
C VAL A 29 12.51 -7.86 1.64
N GLY A 30 13.29 -8.92 1.45
CA GLY A 30 14.52 -9.14 2.19
C GLY A 30 15.61 -8.10 1.89
N LEU A 31 15.71 -7.61 0.65
CA LEU A 31 16.65 -6.55 0.28
C LEU A 31 16.29 -5.19 0.89
N SER A 32 14.99 -4.88 0.99
CA SER A 32 14.51 -3.63 1.59
C SER A 32 14.51 -3.66 3.11
N ARG A 33 14.47 -4.85 3.72
CA ARG A 33 14.39 -5.04 5.17
C ARG A 33 15.38 -4.20 5.98
N PRO A 34 16.72 -4.17 5.72
CA PRO A 34 17.65 -3.40 6.53
C PRO A 34 17.34 -1.90 6.51
N VAL A 35 16.91 -1.38 5.36
CA VAL A 35 16.56 0.03 5.19
C VAL A 35 15.29 0.37 5.95
N LEU A 36 14.26 -0.48 5.83
CA LEU A 36 12.98 -0.27 6.50
C LEU A 36 13.08 -0.43 8.01
N GLU A 37 13.82 -1.42 8.51
CA GLU A 37 14.06 -1.60 9.94
C GLU A 37 14.85 -0.43 10.53
N HIS A 38 15.87 0.07 9.83
CA HIS A 38 16.63 1.23 10.29
C HIS A 38 15.74 2.47 10.38
N LEU A 39 14.96 2.76 9.34
CA LEU A 39 14.03 3.90 9.34
C LEU A 39 12.98 3.78 10.45
N ALA A 40 12.41 2.59 10.65
CA ALA A 40 11.44 2.37 11.71
C ALA A 40 12.07 2.61 13.09
N ASN A 41 13.26 2.07 13.35
CA ASN A 41 13.95 2.27 14.62
C ASN A 41 14.29 3.74 14.89
N ASP A 42 14.75 4.47 13.87
CA ASP A 42 15.17 5.87 14.01
C ASP A 42 13.97 6.81 14.23
N THR A 43 12.82 6.49 13.61
CA THR A 43 11.58 7.29 13.73
C THR A 43 10.71 6.87 14.90
N ALA A 44 10.90 5.66 15.42
CA ALA A 44 9.98 4.95 16.32
C ALA A 44 8.57 4.70 15.73
N GLU A 45 8.38 4.93 14.44
CA GLU A 45 7.08 4.83 13.76
C GLU A 45 6.90 3.52 12.99
N LEU A 46 5.69 3.33 12.45
CA LEU A 46 5.40 2.24 11.52
C LEU A 46 5.85 2.61 10.10
N VAL A 47 6.76 1.81 9.55
CA VAL A 47 7.20 1.91 8.16
C VAL A 47 6.61 0.77 7.36
N ARG A 48 5.96 1.08 6.23
CA ARG A 48 5.34 0.09 5.35
C ARG A 48 5.92 0.20 3.94
N LEU A 49 6.04 -0.95 3.28
CA LEU A 49 6.42 -1.04 1.88
C LEU A 49 5.26 -1.58 1.06
N ALA A 50 4.94 -0.88 -0.03
CA ALA A 50 4.02 -1.35 -1.05
C ALA A 50 4.71 -1.53 -2.39
N VAL A 51 4.21 -2.46 -3.19
CA VAL A 51 4.68 -2.73 -4.55
C VAL A 51 3.49 -2.70 -5.48
N ILE A 52 3.69 -2.20 -6.70
CA ILE A 52 2.69 -2.28 -7.76
C ILE A 52 2.73 -3.68 -8.37
N ASP A 53 1.61 -4.40 -8.31
CA ASP A 53 1.39 -5.67 -8.98
C ASP A 53 0.25 -5.53 -9.99
N HIS A 54 0.60 -5.54 -11.27
CA HIS A 54 -0.29 -5.26 -12.39
C HIS A 54 -1.13 -3.98 -12.20
N ASP A 55 -2.36 -4.14 -11.72
CA ASP A 55 -3.34 -3.09 -11.58
C ASP A 55 -3.36 -2.46 -10.19
N ASP A 56 -3.01 -3.23 -9.15
CA ASP A 56 -3.16 -2.84 -7.76
C ASP A 56 -1.81 -2.63 -7.09
N MET A 57 -1.79 -1.72 -6.12
CA MET A 57 -0.65 -1.57 -5.25
C MET A 57 -0.93 -2.35 -3.97
N VAL A 58 -0.01 -3.23 -3.57
CA VAL A 58 -0.20 -4.15 -2.45
C VAL A 58 0.86 -3.91 -1.37
N TRP A 59 0.44 -3.97 -0.11
CA TRP A 59 1.37 -3.94 1.02
C TRP A 59 2.12 -5.26 1.13
N VAL A 60 3.45 -5.21 1.05
CA VAL A 60 4.32 -6.40 1.05
C VAL A 60 5.20 -6.52 2.29
N ALA A 61 5.39 -5.42 3.04
CA ALA A 61 6.13 -5.44 4.30
C ALA A 61 5.68 -4.31 5.24
N ALA A 62 5.83 -4.55 6.54
CA ALA A 62 5.59 -3.57 7.60
C ALA A 62 6.58 -3.79 8.75
N TYR A 63 7.17 -2.71 9.25
CA TYR A 63 8.15 -2.71 10.32
C TYR A 63 7.78 -1.63 11.35
N GLN A 64 7.59 -2.04 12.59
CA GLN A 64 7.24 -1.13 13.69
C GLN A 64 8.50 -0.76 14.47
N GLY A 65 8.76 0.55 14.58
CA GLY A 65 9.88 1.08 15.35
C GLY A 65 9.66 1.03 16.87
N THR A 66 8.48 1.46 17.33
CA THR A 66 8.17 1.41 18.76
C THR A 66 8.12 -0.02 19.29
N ARG A 67 8.84 -0.26 20.39
CA ARG A 67 8.89 -1.55 21.09
C ARG A 67 7.86 -1.65 22.23
N SER A 68 7.15 -0.55 22.50
CA SER A 68 6.16 -0.44 23.57
C SER A 68 4.88 0.22 23.04
N GLY A 69 3.72 -0.37 23.33
CA GLY A 69 2.41 0.14 22.91
C GLY A 69 1.66 -0.82 22.01
N LEU A 70 0.61 -0.32 21.35
CA LEU A 70 -0.22 -1.10 20.42
C LEU A 70 0.62 -1.47 19.19
N ARG A 71 0.81 -2.75 18.92
CA ARG A 71 1.38 -3.20 17.66
C ARG A 71 0.28 -3.17 16.61
N TYR A 72 0.38 -2.24 15.67
CA TYR A 72 -0.47 -2.27 14.49
C TYR A 72 0.00 -3.43 13.60
N ASP A 73 -0.87 -4.41 13.37
CA ASP A 73 -0.62 -5.54 12.48
C ASP A 73 -1.53 -5.38 11.25
N PRO A 74 -1.10 -4.60 10.24
CA PRO A 74 -1.90 -4.45 9.04
C PRO A 74 -1.92 -5.76 8.27
N ASP A 75 -3.11 -6.16 7.80
CA ASP A 75 -3.26 -7.30 6.91
C ASP A 75 -2.32 -7.16 5.72
N SER A 76 -1.31 -8.04 5.69
CA SER A 76 -0.36 -8.16 4.59
C SER A 76 -1.12 -8.64 3.36
N GLY A 77 -0.89 -8.00 2.21
CA GLY A 77 -1.65 -8.29 0.98
C GLY A 77 -2.94 -7.47 0.80
N SER A 78 -3.28 -6.58 1.74
CA SER A 78 -4.30 -5.55 1.49
C SER A 78 -3.83 -4.57 0.40
N THR A 79 -4.79 -4.07 -0.39
CA THR A 79 -4.52 -3.08 -1.44
C THR A 79 -4.39 -1.68 -0.85
N VAL A 80 -3.54 -0.87 -1.46
CA VAL A 80 -3.37 0.52 -1.10
C VAL A 80 -4.43 1.36 -1.80
N THR A 81 -5.16 2.17 -1.05
CA THR A 81 -6.09 3.17 -1.63
C THR A 81 -5.29 4.30 -2.28
N LEU A 82 -5.32 4.38 -3.60
CA LEU A 82 -4.55 5.33 -4.39
C LEU A 82 -5.04 6.76 -4.19
N SER A 83 -6.36 6.96 -4.09
CA SER A 83 -6.97 8.30 -4.06
C SER A 83 -6.72 9.09 -2.78
N CYS A 84 -6.27 8.45 -1.69
CA CYS A 84 -6.17 9.12 -0.39
C CYS A 84 -4.96 8.71 0.48
N SER A 85 -4.07 7.84 0.00
CA SER A 85 -2.84 7.47 0.72
C SER A 85 -1.61 8.23 0.20
N ALA A 86 -0.66 8.52 1.09
CA ALA A 86 0.62 9.11 0.71
C ALA A 86 1.37 8.21 -0.29
N THR A 87 1.37 6.90 -0.06
CA THR A 87 2.03 5.94 -0.97
C THR A 87 1.37 5.95 -2.35
N GLY A 88 0.05 6.03 -2.42
CA GLY A 88 -0.70 6.17 -3.67
C GLY A 88 -0.31 7.42 -4.43
N PHE A 89 -0.31 8.57 -3.77
CA PHE A 89 0.11 9.84 -4.38
C PHE A 89 1.57 9.82 -4.83
N ALA A 90 2.48 9.30 -4.01
CA ALA A 90 3.90 9.18 -4.32
C ALA A 90 4.13 8.36 -5.60
N TRP A 91 3.44 7.22 -5.74
CA TRP A 91 3.55 6.39 -6.95
C TRP A 91 2.92 7.08 -8.16
N MET A 92 1.69 7.60 -8.02
CA MET A 92 0.95 8.25 -9.12
C MET A 92 1.61 9.53 -9.63
N ALA A 93 2.37 10.22 -8.78
CA ALA A 93 3.13 11.40 -9.18
C ALA A 93 4.24 11.08 -10.20
N HIS A 94 4.75 9.85 -10.24
CA HIS A 94 5.89 9.45 -11.07
C HIS A 94 5.53 8.62 -12.30
N VAL A 95 4.25 8.36 -12.53
CA VAL A 95 3.76 7.69 -13.74
C VAL A 95 3.02 8.69 -14.65
N PRO A 96 2.88 8.40 -15.95
CA PRO A 96 2.03 9.18 -16.85
C PRO A 96 0.64 9.40 -16.26
N GLU A 97 0.11 10.61 -16.38
CA GLU A 97 -1.19 10.99 -15.79
C GLU A 97 -2.32 10.06 -16.26
N GLU A 98 -2.32 9.65 -17.53
CA GLU A 98 -3.31 8.72 -18.07
C GLU A 98 -3.31 7.38 -17.31
N ILE A 99 -2.15 6.85 -16.95
CA ILE A 99 -2.04 5.61 -16.17
C ILE A 99 -2.57 5.81 -14.75
N ALA A 100 -2.21 6.93 -14.11
CA ALA A 100 -2.71 7.25 -12.77
C ALA A 100 -4.24 7.36 -12.75
N LEU A 101 -4.81 8.10 -13.70
CA LEU A 101 -6.26 8.29 -13.81
C LEU A 101 -7.00 6.99 -14.12
N GLN A 102 -6.48 6.16 -15.03
CA GLN A 102 -7.06 4.85 -15.31
C GLN A 102 -7.13 3.97 -14.05
N LYS A 103 -6.08 3.99 -13.22
CA LYS A 103 -6.05 3.23 -11.97
C LYS A 103 -6.99 3.79 -10.91
N ILE A 104 -7.05 5.12 -10.74
CA ILE A 104 -8.01 5.77 -9.83
C ILE A 104 -9.45 5.42 -10.25
N LEU A 105 -9.77 5.50 -11.54
CA LEU A 105 -11.11 5.20 -12.03
C LEU A 105 -11.51 3.73 -11.84
N ARG A 106 -10.55 2.81 -11.94
CA ARG A 106 -10.77 1.38 -11.68
C ARG A 106 -10.99 1.08 -10.20
N GLN A 107 -10.17 1.65 -9.32
CA GLN A 107 -10.28 1.44 -7.87
C GLN A 107 -11.47 2.21 -7.26
N GLY A 108 -11.83 3.33 -7.87
CA GLY A 108 -12.81 4.28 -7.35
C GLY A 108 -12.19 5.33 -6.43
N ILE A 109 -12.87 6.45 -6.28
CA ILE A 109 -12.53 7.47 -5.29
C ILE A 109 -13.30 7.14 -4.01
N THR A 110 -12.58 6.84 -2.93
CA THR A 110 -13.20 6.51 -1.63
C THR A 110 -13.91 7.73 -1.05
N SER A 111 -15.10 7.51 -0.48
CA SER A 111 -15.84 8.56 0.22
C SER A 111 -15.09 9.01 1.48
N ARG A 112 -15.32 10.24 1.96
CA ARG A 112 -14.79 10.69 3.26
C ARG A 112 -15.33 9.90 4.45
N GLU A 113 -16.48 9.25 4.30
CA GLU A 113 -17.08 8.40 5.33
C GLU A 113 -16.32 7.08 5.48
N ASP A 114 -15.89 6.50 4.35
CA ASP A 114 -15.11 5.26 4.30
C ASP A 114 -13.60 5.50 4.46
N SER A 115 -13.17 6.76 4.54
CA SER A 115 -11.77 7.15 4.66
C SER A 115 -11.60 8.29 5.67
N GLY A 116 -10.64 9.19 5.46
CA GLY A 116 -10.41 10.33 6.34
C GLY A 116 -11.19 11.59 5.92
N PRO A 117 -11.47 12.52 6.85
CA PRO A 117 -12.25 13.73 6.59
C PRO A 117 -11.61 14.67 5.56
N ARG A 118 -10.30 14.54 5.31
CA ARG A 118 -9.55 15.33 4.32
C ARG A 118 -9.30 14.57 3.02
N ALA A 119 -9.92 13.40 2.82
CA ALA A 119 -9.76 12.64 1.58
C ALA A 119 -10.20 13.46 0.35
N PRO A 120 -9.39 13.51 -0.72
CA PRO A 120 -9.81 14.05 -2.01
C PRO A 120 -11.05 13.31 -2.53
N GLN A 121 -12.02 14.05 -3.05
CA GLN A 121 -13.28 13.54 -3.59
C GLN A 121 -13.42 13.78 -5.09
N THR A 122 -12.51 14.55 -5.69
CA THR A 122 -12.54 14.86 -7.13
C THR A 122 -11.19 14.60 -7.79
N ILE A 123 -11.23 14.38 -9.11
CA ILE A 123 -10.01 14.21 -9.91
C ILE A 123 -9.12 15.46 -9.83
N ASP A 124 -9.70 16.66 -9.78
CA ASP A 124 -8.94 17.91 -9.71
C ASP A 124 -8.25 18.08 -8.35
N GLU A 125 -8.90 17.67 -7.24
CA GLU A 125 -8.25 17.61 -5.93
C GLU A 125 -7.09 16.60 -5.93
N ILE A 126 -7.28 15.42 -6.54
CA ILE A 126 -6.19 14.43 -6.67
C ILE A 126 -5.05 14.99 -7.51
N ARG A 127 -5.32 15.64 -8.65
CA ARG A 127 -4.29 16.30 -9.47
C ARG A 127 -3.51 17.35 -8.70
N ALA A 128 -4.17 18.12 -7.85
CA ALA A 128 -3.52 19.09 -6.99
C ALA A 128 -2.54 18.40 -6.02
N GLU A 129 -2.93 17.28 -5.40
CA GLU A 129 -2.04 16.49 -4.54
C GLU A 129 -0.88 15.85 -5.33
N LEU A 130 -1.11 15.35 -6.54
CA LEU A 130 -0.04 14.82 -7.39
C LEU A 130 0.96 15.90 -7.79
N THR A 131 0.50 17.12 -8.07
CA THR A 131 1.37 18.26 -8.40
C THR A 131 2.25 18.62 -7.21
N LYS A 132 1.65 18.78 -6.02
CA LYS A 132 2.41 19.03 -4.77
C LYS A 132 3.43 17.92 -4.50
N THR A 133 3.06 16.67 -4.75
CA THR A 133 3.93 15.51 -4.54
C THR A 133 5.15 15.55 -5.47
N ARG A 134 4.96 15.94 -6.74
CA ARG A 134 6.06 16.11 -7.71
C ARG A 134 7.01 17.23 -7.28
N ASP A 135 6.45 18.36 -6.86
CA ASP A 135 7.24 19.53 -6.48
C ASP A 135 8.09 19.27 -5.22
N ASN A 136 7.56 18.50 -4.27
CA ASN A 136 8.24 18.19 -3.01
C ASN A 136 9.17 16.99 -3.09
N GLY A 137 8.99 16.10 -4.08
CA GLY A 137 9.68 14.81 -4.16
C GLY A 137 9.19 13.76 -3.15
N PHE A 138 8.15 14.07 -2.37
CA PHE A 138 7.49 13.16 -1.44
C PHE A 138 6.01 13.55 -1.28
N ALA A 139 5.19 12.59 -0.85
CA ALA A 139 3.77 12.81 -0.54
C ALA A 139 3.53 12.82 0.97
N ILE A 140 2.62 13.70 1.41
CA ILE A 140 2.11 13.71 2.78
C ILE A 140 0.59 13.52 2.72
N ALA A 141 0.09 12.62 3.55
CA ALA A 141 -1.32 12.35 3.72
C ALA A 141 -1.64 12.44 5.21
N ILE A 142 -2.47 13.40 5.60
CA ILE A 142 -2.92 13.59 6.99
C ILE A 142 -4.44 13.48 6.96
N ASP A 143 -5.03 12.65 7.82
CA ASP A 143 -6.49 12.46 7.92
C ASP A 143 -7.21 12.24 6.58
N THR A 144 -6.55 11.57 5.62
CA THR A 144 -7.11 11.28 4.30
C THR A 144 -7.42 9.79 4.13
N TYR A 145 -6.62 8.90 4.71
CA TYR A 145 -6.80 7.45 4.59
C TYR A 145 -7.63 6.87 5.74
N SER A 146 -7.35 7.30 6.96
CA SER A 146 -8.10 6.99 8.18
C SER A 146 -8.06 8.20 9.11
N LEU A 147 -8.98 8.26 10.06
CA LEU A 147 -8.89 9.21 11.18
C LEU A 147 -7.71 8.81 12.07
N GLY A 148 -6.93 9.80 12.52
CA GLY A 148 -5.75 9.61 13.39
C GLY A 148 -6.03 8.79 14.64
#